data_AF-A0A938I5S2-F1
#
_entry.id   AF-A0A938I5S2-F1
#
_cell.length_a   1.000
_cell.length_b   1.000
_cell.length_c   1.000
_cell.angle_alpha   90.00
_cell.angle_beta   90.00
_cell.angle_gamma   90.00
#
_symmetry.space_group_name_H-M   'P 1'
#
loop_
_entity.id
_entity.type
_entity.pdbx_description
1 polymer ?
#
loop_
_entity_poly.entity_id
_entity_poly.type
_entity_poly.pdbx_seq_one_letter_code
_entity_poly.pdbx_strand_id
1 'polypeptide(L)'
;MQFSCPSCQAPLRLQNRALFVGRTFDCPDCHESLLIEADGSTGVKAKALGGSRQLARRASEGAGLSAIGESSPARQANLKTASSVSDLGVSLPPRPSAWDRLSRRPAVLGWIVAAVFAVILLIIVKPGREGRLTESPPPAKEDSQPTESTFENKPAIEKPDRVAPKTVAELEPAVPEIDSPKVVDKLELPPLPEPPAPVEPAPVAEKPPAEEVKPVVPAVLSPEAVEAKLQQKIVRFDQSKPVPFVKVLETVEELAGVSIVWELDRVDDQQLQKPVTLQLKQTTVGEILDTLLKQVSLERRTVNGRIELHPSVQKD
;
A
#
# COMPACT_ATOMS: atom_id res chain seq x y z
N MET A 1 12.05 25.98 4.55
CA MET A 1 11.10 27.12 4.55
C MET A 1 10.66 27.40 5.98
N GLN A 2 10.36 28.66 6.32
CA GLN A 2 9.88 29.06 7.64
C GLN A 2 8.44 29.58 7.55
N PHE A 3 7.61 29.22 8.52
CA PHE A 3 6.26 29.74 8.69
C PHE A 3 5.93 29.78 10.18
N SER A 4 5.00 30.63 10.60
CA SER A 4 4.60 30.73 12.00
C SER A 4 3.40 29.83 12.28
N CYS A 5 3.38 29.18 13.45
CA CYS A 5 2.22 28.46 13.94
C CYS A 5 1.02 29.43 14.08
N PRO A 6 -0.17 29.15 13.53
CA PRO A 6 -1.33 30.04 13.62
C PRO A 6 -1.85 30.20 15.05
N SER A 7 -1.57 29.25 15.94
CA SER A 7 -2.08 29.24 17.32
C SER A 7 -1.18 29.98 18.31
N CYS A 8 0.14 29.75 18.27
CA CYS A 8 1.10 30.31 19.22
C CYS A 8 2.13 31.25 18.60
N GLN A 9 2.08 31.46 17.28
CA GLN A 9 3.03 32.28 16.50
C GLN A 9 4.50 31.81 16.51
N ALA A 10 4.80 30.65 17.09
CA ALA A 10 6.15 30.08 17.11
C ALA A 10 6.67 29.80 15.68
N PRO A 11 7.93 30.15 15.37
CA PRO A 11 8.51 29.95 14.04
C PRO A 11 8.86 28.48 13.80
N LEU A 12 8.19 27.86 12.82
CA LEU A 12 8.39 26.46 12.44
C LEU A 12 9.22 26.35 11.16
N ARG A 13 10.16 25.39 11.14
CA ARG A 13 11.01 25.09 9.98
C ARG A 13 10.66 23.73 9.39
N LEU A 14 10.24 23.74 8.12
CA LEU A 14 10.09 22.52 7.32
C LEU A 14 11.35 22.26 6.51
N GLN A 15 11.98 21.11 6.78
CA GLN A 15 13.13 20.63 6.01
C GLN A 15 12.71 20.09 4.63
N ASN A 16 11.53 19.46 4.51
CA ASN A 16 11.09 18.84 3.26
C ASN A 16 9.60 19.09 2.96
N ARG A 17 9.28 20.10 2.16
CA ARG A 17 7.89 20.52 1.85
C ARG A 17 7.00 19.36 1.38
N ALA A 18 7.53 18.49 0.51
CA ALA A 18 6.75 17.43 -0.12
C ALA A 18 6.23 16.38 0.88
N LEU A 19 6.90 16.22 2.03
CA LEU A 19 6.54 15.19 3.01
C LEU A 19 5.39 15.62 3.94
N PHE A 20 5.17 16.93 4.11
CA PHE A 20 4.25 17.43 5.13
C PHE A 20 2.95 18.01 4.55
N VAL A 21 2.91 18.36 3.26
CA VAL A 21 1.66 18.79 2.62
C VAL A 21 0.63 17.66 2.68
N GLY A 22 -0.56 17.98 3.19
CA GLY A 22 -1.66 17.03 3.39
C GLY A 22 -1.54 16.17 4.65
N ARG A 23 -0.52 16.38 5.50
CA ARG A 23 -0.36 15.68 6.77
C ARG A 23 -0.67 16.58 7.96
N THR A 24 -1.10 15.95 9.05
CA THR A 24 -1.29 16.59 10.35
C THR A 24 -0.05 16.39 11.21
N PHE A 25 0.39 17.43 11.91
CA PHE A 25 1.48 17.34 12.89
C PHE A 25 1.19 18.28 14.06
N ASP A 26 1.70 17.94 15.24
CA ASP A 26 1.49 18.75 16.44
C ASP A 26 2.61 19.80 16.57
N CYS A 27 2.23 21.04 16.85
CA CYS A 27 3.21 22.11 17.12
C CYS A 27 4.01 21.78 18.40
N PRO A 28 5.36 21.83 18.39
CA PRO A 28 6.16 21.50 19.57
C PRO A 28 5.98 22.49 20.73
N ASP A 29 5.57 23.73 20.46
CA ASP A 29 5.43 24.77 21.48
C ASP A 29 4.05 24.76 22.15
N CYS A 30 2.97 24.51 21.39
CA CYS A 30 1.60 24.56 21.92
C CYS A 30 0.81 23.25 21.82
N HIS A 31 1.40 22.19 21.25
CA HIS A 31 0.81 20.87 21.04
C HIS A 31 -0.51 20.86 20.26
N GLU A 32 -0.78 21.89 19.47
CA GLU A 32 -1.97 21.94 18.64
C GLU A 32 -1.73 21.28 17.28
N SER A 33 -2.67 20.45 16.83
CA SER A 33 -2.58 19.75 15.56
C SER A 33 -2.84 20.69 14.39
N LEU A 34 -1.86 20.76 13.49
CA LEU A 34 -1.87 21.62 12.31
C LEU A 34 -1.92 20.76 11.04
N LEU A 35 -2.75 21.14 10.07
CA LEU A 35 -2.74 20.60 8.71
C LEU A 35 -1.90 21.52 7.81
N ILE A 36 -0.92 20.98 7.10
CA ILE A 36 -0.17 21.78 6.11
C ILE A 36 -0.84 21.70 4.75
N GLU A 37 -1.31 22.84 4.27
CA GLU A 37 -1.83 23.02 2.92
C GLU A 37 -0.78 23.68 2.03
N ALA A 38 -0.70 23.27 0.77
CA ALA A 38 0.15 23.94 -0.21
C ALA A 38 -0.49 25.27 -0.62
N ASP A 39 0.18 26.38 -0.33
CA ASP A 39 -0.29 27.72 -0.70
C ASP A 39 0.47 28.22 -1.93
N GLY A 40 -0.04 27.83 -3.09
CA GLY A 40 0.44 28.31 -4.40
C GLY A 40 1.93 28.10 -4.67
N SER A 41 2.48 29.00 -5.51
CA SER A 41 3.78 28.85 -6.17
C SER A 41 4.99 28.87 -5.23
N THR A 42 4.87 29.40 -4.01
CA THR A 42 6.04 29.55 -3.13
C THR A 42 5.78 29.27 -1.64
N GLY A 43 4.53 29.02 -1.22
CA GLY A 43 4.17 28.97 0.20
C GLY A 43 3.66 27.61 0.72
N VAL A 44 3.75 27.45 2.03
CA VAL A 44 3.00 26.46 2.81
C VAL A 44 2.23 27.23 3.86
N LYS A 45 0.95 26.90 4.01
CA LYS A 45 0.08 27.50 5.02
C LYS A 45 -0.35 26.42 6.00
N ALA A 46 -0.10 26.64 7.29
CA ALA A 46 -0.62 25.78 8.33
C ALA A 46 -2.02 26.23 8.72
N LYS A 47 -2.95 25.29 8.74
CA LYS A 47 -4.32 25.48 9.21
C LYS A 47 -4.47 24.72 10.52
N ALA A 48 -4.84 25.42 11.59
CA ALA A 48 -5.16 24.77 12.86
C ALA A 48 -6.40 23.89 12.68
N LEU A 49 -6.30 22.62 13.06
CA LEU A 49 -7.46 21.71 13.12
C LEU A 49 -8.18 21.81 14.47
N GLY A 50 -7.65 22.61 15.40
CA GLY A 50 -8.13 22.76 16.77
C GLY A 50 -9.26 23.77 16.95
N GLY A 51 -10.47 23.40 16.56
CA GLY A 51 -11.68 24.17 16.89
C GLY A 51 -12.57 23.57 17.98
N SER A 52 -12.43 22.27 18.30
CA SER A 52 -13.50 21.55 19.03
C SER A 52 -13.13 21.05 20.43
N ARG A 53 -11.84 20.97 20.81
CA ARG A 53 -11.48 20.50 22.18
C ARG A 53 -11.51 21.59 23.25
N GLN A 54 -11.26 22.87 22.92
CA GLN A 54 -11.31 23.94 23.92
C GLN A 54 -12.74 24.30 24.37
N LEU A 55 -13.74 24.17 23.50
CA LEU A 55 -15.15 24.32 23.87
C LEU A 55 -15.62 23.18 24.81
N ALA A 56 -15.12 21.97 24.62
CA ALA A 56 -15.44 20.84 25.51
C ALA A 56 -14.81 20.98 26.91
N ARG A 57 -13.60 21.55 27.02
CA ARG A 57 -12.93 21.72 28.32
C ARG A 57 -13.45 22.91 29.14
N ARG A 58 -13.87 24.00 28.49
CA ARG A 58 -14.54 25.12 29.20
C ARG A 58 -15.95 24.80 29.67
N ALA A 59 -16.63 23.81 29.09
CA ALA A 59 -17.90 23.31 29.61
C ALA A 59 -17.74 22.47 30.89
N SER A 60 -16.55 21.92 31.16
CA SER A 60 -16.29 21.09 32.36
C SER A 60 -15.71 21.84 33.56
N GLU A 61 -15.26 23.10 33.42
CA GLU A 61 -14.68 23.88 34.53
C GLU A 61 -15.66 24.91 35.15
N GLY A 62 -16.91 24.97 34.67
CA GLY A 62 -17.94 25.90 35.17
C GLY A 62 -18.98 25.31 36.14
N ALA A 63 -18.96 24.00 36.42
CA ALA A 63 -19.96 23.34 37.27
C ALA A 63 -19.28 22.50 38.35
N GLY A 64 -18.77 23.14 39.40
CA GLY A 64 -18.05 22.42 40.46
C GLY A 64 -17.76 23.25 41.70
N LEU A 65 -18.72 24.04 42.18
CA LEU A 65 -18.71 24.55 43.55
C LEU A 65 -19.80 23.84 44.36
N SER A 66 -19.37 23.21 45.45
CA SER A 66 -20.14 22.56 46.54
C SER A 66 -20.22 21.04 46.49
N ALA A 67 -19.26 20.37 47.13
CA ALA A 67 -19.54 19.34 48.13
C ALA A 67 -18.24 18.92 48.83
N ILE A 68 -18.12 19.31 50.09
CA ILE A 68 -17.11 18.84 51.04
C ILE A 68 -17.60 17.46 51.53
N GLY A 69 -16.73 16.44 51.53
CA GLY A 69 -17.08 15.12 52.06
C GLY A 69 -15.99 14.07 51.91
N GLU A 70 -15.12 13.99 52.92
CA GLU A 70 -14.50 12.80 53.52
C GLU A 70 -13.99 11.61 52.67
N SER A 71 -12.66 11.48 52.69
CA SER A 71 -11.87 10.26 52.96
C SER A 71 -12.37 8.87 52.51
N SER A 72 -11.63 8.27 51.58
CA SER A 72 -11.04 6.92 51.77
C SER A 72 -10.03 6.56 50.67
N PRO A 73 -8.86 5.99 51.02
CA PRO A 73 -7.90 5.48 50.06
C PRO A 73 -8.07 3.97 49.88
N ALA A 74 -8.46 3.53 48.68
CA ALA A 74 -8.34 2.13 48.31
C ALA A 74 -8.08 1.97 46.80
N ARG A 75 -6.82 1.64 46.50
CA ARG A 75 -6.47 0.49 45.66
C ARG A 75 -7.05 0.49 44.24
N GLN A 76 -6.34 1.13 43.30
CA GLN A 76 -6.37 0.71 41.90
C GLN A 76 -4.96 0.37 41.42
N ALA A 77 -4.73 -0.93 41.30
CA ALA A 77 -3.73 -1.54 40.44
C ALA A 77 -4.20 -1.46 38.98
N ASN A 78 -3.25 -1.67 38.05
CA ASN A 78 -3.41 -1.81 36.59
C ASN A 78 -3.75 -0.51 35.83
N LEU A 79 -3.11 -0.12 34.73
CA LEU A 79 -2.37 -0.87 33.72
C LEU A 79 -1.14 -0.09 33.26
N LYS A 80 0.01 -0.77 33.27
CA LYS A 80 1.26 -0.34 32.66
C LYS A 80 1.22 -0.78 31.19
N THR A 81 0.69 0.07 30.32
CA THR A 81 0.77 -0.13 28.86
C THR A 81 2.21 0.15 28.44
N ALA A 82 3.03 -0.89 28.36
CA ALA A 82 4.31 -0.84 27.69
C ALA A 82 4.07 -0.55 26.20
N SER A 83 4.28 0.69 25.76
CA SER A 83 4.37 1.00 24.34
C SER A 83 5.65 0.36 23.81
N SER A 84 5.47 -0.70 23.03
CA SER A 84 6.54 -1.41 22.36
C SER A 84 7.29 -0.46 21.43
N VAL A 85 8.57 -0.33 21.72
CA VAL A 85 9.65 0.07 20.83
C VAL A 85 9.43 -0.51 19.42
N SER A 86 9.05 0.36 18.47
CA SER A 86 9.27 0.13 17.03
C SER A 86 10.41 1.06 16.62
N ASP A 87 11.60 0.72 17.08
CA ASP A 87 12.85 1.43 16.81
C ASP A 87 13.75 0.52 15.96
N LEU A 88 13.32 0.32 14.71
CA LEU A 88 14.18 -0.11 13.62
C LEU A 88 14.04 0.96 12.54
N GLY A 89 14.77 2.05 12.75
CA GLY A 89 14.87 3.22 11.88
C GLY A 89 15.50 2.90 10.54
N VAL A 90 14.74 2.26 9.65
CA VAL A 90 14.93 2.34 8.21
C VAL A 90 13.75 3.13 7.64
N SER A 91 13.82 4.46 7.79
CA SER A 91 12.90 5.38 7.15
C SER A 91 13.23 5.45 5.67
N LEU A 92 12.72 4.50 4.88
CA LEU A 92 12.74 4.62 3.42
C LEU A 92 11.95 5.88 3.04
N PRO A 93 12.51 6.78 2.21
CA PRO A 93 11.82 7.99 1.80
C PRO A 93 10.52 7.60 1.07
N PRO A 94 9.35 8.14 1.46
CA PRO A 94 8.10 7.80 0.80
C PRO A 94 8.18 8.24 -0.67
N ARG A 95 7.97 7.28 -1.58
CA ARG A 95 7.94 7.55 -3.02
C ARG A 95 6.82 8.58 -3.30
N PRO A 96 7.11 9.65 -4.05
CA PRO A 96 6.10 10.63 -4.42
C PRO A 96 5.01 9.96 -5.27
N SER A 97 3.76 10.16 -4.89
CA SER A 97 2.60 9.62 -5.61
C SER A 97 2.54 10.18 -7.04
N ALA A 98 1.96 9.42 -7.98
CA ALA A 98 1.85 9.81 -9.38
C ALA A 98 1.16 11.18 -9.57
N TRP A 99 0.24 11.52 -8.67
CA TRP A 99 -0.43 12.82 -8.59
C TRP A 99 0.52 14.00 -8.37
N ASP A 100 1.57 13.83 -7.57
CA ASP A 100 2.56 14.88 -7.26
C ASP A 100 3.49 15.16 -8.47
N ARG A 101 3.62 14.19 -9.38
CA ARG A 101 4.32 14.39 -10.67
C ARG A 101 3.45 15.10 -11.70
N LEU A 102 2.14 14.82 -11.71
CA LEU A 102 1.20 15.43 -12.65
C LEU A 102 0.92 16.90 -12.31
N SER A 103 0.82 17.24 -11.02
CA SER A 103 0.55 18.61 -10.55
C SER A 103 1.68 19.62 -10.83
N ARG A 104 2.91 19.14 -11.05
CA ARG A 104 4.09 19.99 -11.31
C ARG A 104 4.28 20.38 -12.77
N ARG A 105 3.45 19.88 -13.70
CA ARG A 105 3.51 20.22 -15.13
C ARG A 105 2.21 20.90 -15.57
N PRO A 106 2.05 22.21 -15.33
CA PRO A 106 0.80 22.93 -15.64
C PRO A 106 0.40 22.81 -17.12
N ALA A 107 1.36 22.65 -18.02
CA ALA A 107 1.10 22.41 -19.44
C ALA A 107 0.29 21.11 -19.69
N VAL A 108 0.59 20.02 -18.97
CA VAL A 108 -0.08 18.72 -19.18
C VAL A 108 -1.53 18.75 -18.69
N LEU A 109 -1.78 19.42 -17.56
CA LEU A 109 -3.13 19.68 -17.06
C LEU A 109 -3.97 20.48 -18.07
N GLY A 110 -3.37 21.47 -18.74
CA GLY A 110 -4.02 22.22 -19.80
C GLY A 110 -4.49 21.35 -20.98
N TRP A 111 -3.65 20.41 -21.42
CA TRP A 111 -4.01 19.49 -22.51
C TRP A 111 -5.11 18.50 -22.13
N ILE A 112 -5.12 18.00 -20.89
CA ILE A 112 -6.17 17.10 -20.41
C ILE A 112 -7.52 17.83 -20.36
N VAL A 113 -7.56 19.03 -19.80
CA VAL A 113 -8.80 19.85 -19.76
C VAL A 113 -9.27 20.18 -21.17
N ALA A 114 -8.37 20.54 -22.09
CA ALA A 114 -8.71 20.79 -23.48
C ALA A 114 -9.28 19.55 -24.20
N ALA A 115 -8.71 18.36 -23.96
CA ALA A 115 -9.20 17.11 -24.54
C ALA A 115 -10.60 16.75 -24.02
N VAL A 116 -10.83 16.87 -22.71
CA VAL A 116 -12.15 16.64 -22.11
C VAL A 116 -13.17 17.63 -22.66
N PHE A 117 -12.81 18.91 -22.77
CA PHE A 117 -13.69 19.93 -23.33
C PHE A 117 -14.01 19.67 -24.81
N ALA A 118 -13.04 19.20 -25.59
CA ALA A 118 -13.25 18.81 -26.98
C ALA A 118 -14.23 17.63 -27.12
N VAL A 119 -14.15 16.63 -26.25
CA VAL A 119 -15.12 15.50 -26.23
C VAL A 119 -16.52 15.97 -25.88
N ILE A 120 -16.65 16.84 -24.87
CA ILE A 120 -17.94 17.43 -24.47
C ILE A 120 -18.54 18.23 -25.63
N LEU A 121 -17.73 19.05 -26.32
CA LEU A 121 -18.17 19.77 -27.52
C LEU A 121 -18.58 18.81 -28.64
N LEU A 122 -17.90 17.68 -28.82
CA LEU A 122 -18.25 16.69 -29.85
C LEU A 122 -19.62 16.03 -29.56
N ILE A 123 -19.98 15.86 -28.29
CA ILE A 123 -21.28 15.35 -27.85
C ILE A 123 -22.38 16.41 -28.05
N ILE A 124 -22.11 17.66 -27.66
CA ILE A 124 -23.09 18.76 -27.74
C ILE A 124 -23.32 19.21 -29.20
N VAL A 125 -22.27 19.23 -30.03
CA VAL A 125 -22.31 19.70 -31.43
C VAL A 125 -22.77 18.59 -32.40
N LYS A 126 -23.03 17.37 -31.92
CA LYS A 126 -23.78 16.35 -32.68
C LYS A 126 -25.23 16.19 -32.20
N PRO A 127 -26.10 17.21 -32.26
CA PRO A 127 -27.53 16.95 -32.20
C PRO A 127 -27.96 16.38 -33.55
N GLY A 128 -28.49 15.17 -33.57
CA GLY A 128 -29.24 14.66 -34.73
C GLY A 128 -28.45 13.83 -35.75
N ARG A 129 -27.91 12.69 -35.33
CA ARG A 129 -27.85 11.52 -36.22
C ARG A 129 -28.72 10.40 -35.63
N GLU A 130 -29.98 10.73 -35.42
CA GLU A 130 -31.03 9.73 -35.23
C GLU A 130 -31.25 8.99 -36.55
N GLY A 131 -31.38 7.66 -36.47
CA GLY A 131 -32.16 6.89 -37.41
C GLY A 131 -31.52 6.56 -38.76
N ARG A 132 -30.71 5.49 -38.79
CA ARG A 132 -30.89 4.49 -39.84
C ARG A 132 -30.85 3.10 -39.22
N LEU A 133 -32.01 2.71 -38.70
CA LEU A 133 -32.41 1.33 -38.51
C LEU A 133 -32.02 0.57 -39.77
N THR A 134 -31.03 -0.31 -39.64
CA THR A 134 -30.75 -1.31 -40.65
C THR A 134 -31.84 -2.36 -40.48
N GLU A 135 -32.87 -2.20 -41.31
CA GLU A 135 -33.93 -3.16 -41.56
C GLU A 135 -33.30 -4.49 -41.96
N SER A 136 -33.31 -5.44 -41.02
CA SER A 136 -32.85 -6.80 -41.25
C SER A 136 -34.04 -7.58 -41.83
N PRO A 137 -33.88 -8.24 -43.00
CA PRO A 137 -34.97 -8.96 -43.67
C PRO A 137 -35.37 -10.23 -42.89
N PRO A 138 -36.62 -10.71 -43.05
CA PRO A 138 -37.16 -11.82 -42.27
C PRO A 138 -36.57 -13.17 -42.72
N PRO A 139 -36.29 -14.11 -41.80
CA PRO A 139 -36.01 -15.48 -42.20
C PRO A 139 -37.30 -16.18 -42.60
N ALA A 140 -37.40 -16.49 -43.90
CA ALA A 140 -38.37 -17.43 -44.42
C ALA A 140 -38.10 -18.85 -43.88
N LYS A 141 -39.21 -19.56 -43.66
CA LYS A 141 -39.32 -20.98 -43.32
C LYS A 141 -38.79 -21.89 -44.44
N GLU A 142 -38.76 -23.19 -44.09
CA GLU A 142 -38.63 -24.38 -44.93
C GLU A 142 -37.20 -24.76 -45.34
N ASP A 143 -36.77 -26.02 -45.33
CA ASP A 143 -37.25 -27.28 -44.76
C ASP A 143 -36.10 -28.30 -45.03
N SER A 144 -36.18 -29.50 -44.45
CA SER A 144 -35.49 -30.73 -44.88
C SER A 144 -34.09 -31.08 -44.31
N GLN A 145 -34.09 -31.81 -43.18
CA GLN A 145 -33.70 -33.24 -43.03
C GLN A 145 -32.29 -33.77 -43.48
N PRO A 146 -31.91 -35.04 -43.17
CA PRO A 146 -31.44 -35.63 -41.91
C PRO A 146 -29.99 -36.20 -42.00
N THR A 147 -29.35 -36.52 -40.86
CA THR A 147 -28.53 -37.75 -40.62
C THR A 147 -27.85 -37.63 -39.25
N GLU A 148 -28.27 -38.44 -38.27
CA GLU A 148 -27.54 -39.65 -37.84
C GLU A 148 -26.05 -39.41 -37.56
N SER A 149 -25.69 -39.23 -36.29
CA SER A 149 -24.59 -40.01 -35.72
C SER A 149 -24.64 -39.97 -34.19
N THR A 150 -25.20 -41.05 -33.66
CA THR A 150 -24.98 -41.61 -32.34
C THR A 150 -23.49 -41.60 -31.97
N PHE A 151 -23.12 -40.82 -30.94
CA PHE A 151 -22.05 -41.24 -30.02
C PHE A 151 -22.48 -40.90 -28.59
N GLU A 152 -23.19 -41.87 -28.03
CA GLU A 152 -23.49 -42.01 -26.61
C GLU A 152 -22.18 -42.30 -25.88
N ASN A 153 -21.57 -41.28 -25.28
CA ASN A 153 -20.53 -41.46 -24.28
C ASN A 153 -21.07 -41.03 -22.92
N LYS A 154 -21.54 -42.05 -22.20
CA LYS A 154 -21.98 -42.04 -20.80
C LYS A 154 -20.76 -42.23 -19.90
N PRO A 155 -20.37 -41.26 -19.05
CA PRO A 155 -19.58 -41.56 -17.86
C PRO A 155 -20.54 -41.86 -16.71
N ALA A 156 -20.25 -42.96 -16.04
CA ALA A 156 -20.99 -43.49 -14.90
C ALA A 156 -21.10 -42.45 -13.77
N ILE A 157 -22.33 -42.23 -13.33
CA ILE A 157 -22.64 -41.65 -12.02
C ILE A 157 -22.31 -42.74 -11.00
N GLU A 158 -21.09 -42.70 -10.47
CA GLU A 158 -20.70 -43.48 -9.30
C GLU A 158 -20.99 -42.62 -8.06
N LYS A 159 -22.05 -42.97 -7.34
CA LYS A 159 -22.41 -42.40 -6.04
C LYS A 159 -21.33 -42.81 -5.03
N PRO A 160 -20.69 -41.87 -4.31
CA PRO A 160 -20.01 -42.21 -3.07
C PRO A 160 -21.03 -42.21 -1.94
N ASP A 161 -21.16 -43.37 -1.30
CA ASP A 161 -21.91 -43.59 -0.07
C ASP A 161 -21.55 -42.56 1.00
N ARG A 162 -22.62 -41.94 1.51
CA ARG A 162 -22.61 -41.05 2.67
C ARG A 162 -22.49 -41.90 3.92
N VAL A 163 -21.26 -42.31 4.26
CA VAL A 163 -20.95 -42.88 5.57
C VAL A 163 -20.80 -41.74 6.59
N ALA A 164 -21.63 -41.79 7.63
CA ALA A 164 -21.65 -40.85 8.74
C ALA A 164 -20.26 -40.72 9.41
N PRO A 165 -19.81 -39.50 9.77
CA PRO A 165 -18.62 -39.35 10.59
C PRO A 165 -18.95 -39.75 12.03
N LYS A 166 -18.43 -40.91 12.41
CA LYS A 166 -18.38 -41.42 13.77
C LYS A 166 -17.43 -40.54 14.57
N THR A 167 -17.95 -39.95 15.64
CA THR A 167 -17.23 -39.30 16.73
C THR A 167 -16.03 -40.15 17.15
N VAL A 168 -14.82 -39.65 16.89
CA VAL A 168 -13.57 -40.23 17.40
C VAL A 168 -12.85 -39.16 18.20
N ALA A 169 -12.86 -39.40 19.51
CA ALA A 169 -11.89 -39.02 20.53
C ALA A 169 -10.81 -38.01 20.15
N GLU A 170 -10.92 -36.85 20.80
CA GLU A 170 -9.87 -36.19 21.54
C GLU A 170 -8.68 -37.12 21.86
N LEU A 171 -7.63 -37.00 21.06
CA LEU A 171 -6.30 -37.46 21.38
C LEU A 171 -5.47 -36.20 21.55
N GLU A 172 -5.25 -35.84 22.81
CA GLU A 172 -4.18 -34.94 23.23
C GLU A 172 -2.87 -35.41 22.57
N PRO A 173 -2.20 -34.57 21.76
CA PRO A 173 -0.82 -34.83 21.42
C PRO A 173 0.01 -34.50 22.65
N ALA A 174 0.47 -35.56 23.33
CA ALA A 174 1.54 -35.50 24.30
C ALA A 174 2.68 -34.64 23.74
N VAL A 175 2.91 -33.50 24.38
CA VAL A 175 4.05 -32.62 24.16
C VAL A 175 5.30 -33.44 24.51
N PRO A 176 6.19 -33.78 23.56
CA PRO A 176 7.51 -34.22 23.94
C PRO A 176 8.20 -33.03 24.61
N GLU A 177 8.48 -33.22 25.89
CA GLU A 177 9.34 -32.40 26.73
C GLU A 177 10.74 -32.39 26.07
N ILE A 178 10.97 -31.41 25.18
CA ILE A 178 12.28 -31.20 24.58
C ILE A 178 13.14 -30.56 25.66
N ASP A 179 13.92 -31.44 26.28
CA ASP A 179 15.09 -31.17 27.10
C ASP A 179 15.80 -29.92 26.59
N SER A 180 15.85 -28.90 27.46
CA SER A 180 16.57 -27.66 27.21
C SER A 180 18.07 -27.97 27.13
N PRO A 181 18.75 -27.82 25.98
CA PRO A 181 20.20 -27.85 25.99
C PRO A 181 20.68 -26.56 26.67
N LYS A 182 21.05 -26.73 27.94
CA LYS A 182 21.88 -25.82 28.73
C LYS A 182 23.24 -25.70 28.04
N VAL A 183 23.32 -24.90 26.98
CA VAL A 183 24.60 -24.50 26.39
C VAL A 183 24.90 -23.09 26.87
N VAL A 184 25.71 -23.09 27.92
CA VAL A 184 26.44 -21.94 28.43
C VAL A 184 27.53 -21.63 27.42
N ASP A 185 27.22 -20.84 26.40
CA ASP A 185 28.27 -20.17 25.62
C ASP A 185 28.30 -18.70 26.02
N LYS A 186 29.21 -18.47 26.96
CA LYS A 186 29.83 -17.20 27.29
C LYS A 186 30.36 -16.59 25.98
N LEU A 187 29.52 -15.81 25.29
CA LEU A 187 30.00 -14.86 24.29
C LEU A 187 30.90 -13.86 25.02
N GLU A 188 32.20 -14.16 25.04
CA GLU A 188 33.23 -13.14 25.20
C GLU A 188 33.03 -12.14 24.06
N LEU A 189 32.41 -11.00 24.40
CA LEU A 189 32.41 -9.85 23.53
C LEU A 189 33.88 -9.55 23.19
N PRO A 190 34.26 -9.55 21.90
CA PRO A 190 35.56 -9.03 21.52
C PRO A 190 35.67 -7.59 22.05
N PRO A 191 36.85 -7.19 22.57
CA PRO A 191 37.05 -5.86 23.13
C PRO A 191 36.62 -4.81 22.11
N LEU A 192 35.71 -3.95 22.54
CA LEU A 192 35.25 -2.80 21.76
C LEU A 192 36.51 -2.03 21.31
N PRO A 193 36.75 -1.84 20.00
CA PRO A 193 37.88 -1.06 19.54
C PRO A 193 37.82 0.33 20.18
N GLU A 194 38.93 0.75 20.77
CA GLU A 194 39.04 2.05 21.43
C GLU A 194 38.57 3.16 20.48
N PRO A 195 37.80 4.15 20.98
CA PRO A 195 37.37 5.26 20.16
C PRO A 195 38.60 5.91 19.51
N PRO A 196 38.63 6.06 18.18
CA PRO A 196 39.77 6.67 17.51
C PRO A 196 39.99 8.05 18.12
N ALA A 197 41.25 8.30 18.51
CA ALA A 197 41.68 9.59 19.05
C ALA A 197 41.16 10.73 18.15
N PRO A 198 40.80 11.90 18.73
CA PRO A 198 40.35 13.06 17.97
C PRO A 198 41.37 13.39 16.88
N VAL A 199 41.06 13.02 15.64
CA VAL A 199 41.87 13.35 14.48
C VAL A 199 41.75 14.86 14.30
N GLU A 200 42.86 15.54 14.53
CA GLU A 200 43.06 16.95 14.26
C GLU A 200 42.51 17.27 12.86
N PRO A 201 41.65 18.29 12.70
CA PRO A 201 41.02 18.58 11.42
C PRO A 201 42.09 18.95 10.40
N ALA A 202 42.35 18.02 9.48
CA ALA A 202 43.17 18.28 8.31
C ALA A 202 42.58 19.47 7.53
N PRO A 203 43.43 20.36 6.98
CA PRO A 203 42.98 21.51 6.22
C PRO A 203 42.09 21.05 5.07
N VAL A 204 40.87 21.59 5.05
CA VAL A 204 39.84 21.34 4.03
C VAL A 204 40.42 21.73 2.68
N ALA A 205 40.94 20.73 1.96
CA ALA A 205 41.25 20.86 0.55
C ALA A 205 39.93 21.15 -0.18
N GLU A 206 39.90 22.27 -0.89
CA GLU A 206 38.76 22.72 -1.68
C GLU A 206 38.26 21.57 -2.56
N LYS A 207 37.05 21.10 -2.22
CA LYS A 207 36.33 20.07 -2.96
C LYS A 207 36.14 20.57 -4.40
N PRO A 208 36.57 19.81 -5.43
CA PRO A 208 36.33 20.17 -6.81
C PRO A 208 34.84 20.49 -7.03
N PRO A 209 34.51 21.45 -7.92
CA PRO A 209 33.13 21.80 -8.23
C PRO A 209 32.33 20.54 -8.50
N ALA A 210 31.23 20.35 -7.77
CA ALA A 210 30.35 19.21 -7.95
C ALA A 210 29.91 19.17 -9.41
N GLU A 211 30.51 18.26 -10.18
CA GLU A 211 30.11 17.95 -11.54
C GLU A 211 28.62 17.61 -11.50
N GLU A 212 27.82 18.36 -12.25
CA GLU A 212 26.37 18.22 -12.32
C GLU A 212 26.05 16.82 -12.87
N VAL A 213 25.85 15.85 -11.97
CA VAL A 213 25.52 14.47 -12.30
C VAL A 213 24.19 14.49 -13.04
N LYS A 214 24.25 14.42 -14.37
CA LYS A 214 23.07 14.30 -15.23
C LYS A 214 22.22 13.15 -14.69
N PRO A 215 20.91 13.35 -14.46
CA PRO A 215 20.03 12.31 -13.96
C PRO A 215 20.14 11.07 -14.85
N VAL A 216 20.73 10.00 -14.33
CA VAL A 216 20.78 8.71 -15.01
C VAL A 216 19.33 8.25 -15.10
N VAL A 217 18.75 8.38 -16.29
CA VAL A 217 17.43 7.85 -16.57
C VAL A 217 17.55 6.33 -16.44
N PRO A 218 16.82 5.69 -15.50
CA PRO A 218 16.90 4.25 -15.34
C PRO A 218 16.53 3.57 -16.66
N ALA A 219 17.40 2.67 -17.12
CA ALA A 219 17.18 1.94 -18.36
C ALA A 219 15.86 1.18 -18.28
N VAL A 220 15.01 1.36 -19.29
CA VAL A 220 13.75 0.62 -19.41
C VAL A 220 14.08 -0.85 -19.68
N LEU A 221 13.59 -1.75 -18.83
CA LEU A 221 13.79 -3.19 -18.98
C LEU A 221 12.95 -3.72 -20.16
N SER A 222 13.48 -4.69 -20.90
CA SER A 222 12.69 -5.41 -21.92
C SER A 222 11.66 -6.34 -21.25
N PRO A 223 10.54 -6.69 -21.92
CA PRO A 223 9.54 -7.60 -21.35
C PRO A 223 10.12 -8.98 -21.00
N GLU A 224 11.03 -9.50 -21.82
CA GLU A 224 11.75 -10.76 -21.57
C GLU A 224 12.61 -10.68 -20.31
N ALA A 225 13.25 -9.53 -20.05
CA ALA A 225 14.03 -9.33 -18.84
C ALA A 225 13.13 -9.29 -17.59
N VAL A 226 11.92 -8.73 -17.69
CA VAL A 226 10.93 -8.77 -16.59
C VAL A 226 10.51 -10.21 -16.30
N GLU A 227 10.25 -11.01 -17.33
CA GLU A 227 9.88 -12.42 -17.16
C GLU A 227 11.00 -13.24 -16.52
N ALA A 228 12.26 -13.02 -16.92
CA ALA A 228 13.41 -13.64 -16.29
C ALA A 228 13.54 -13.29 -14.80
N LYS A 229 13.24 -12.04 -14.41
CA LYS A 229 13.20 -11.62 -13.00
C LYS A 229 12.10 -12.32 -12.22
N LEU A 230 10.92 -12.49 -12.82
CA LEU A 230 9.81 -13.20 -12.18
C LEU A 230 10.09 -14.71 -12.00
N GLN A 231 10.93 -15.31 -12.85
CA GLN A 231 11.35 -16.71 -12.72
C GLN A 231 12.40 -16.95 -11.61
N GLN A 232 12.83 -15.90 -10.89
CA GLN A 232 13.74 -16.05 -9.77
C GLN A 232 13.16 -16.99 -8.71
N LYS A 233 13.92 -18.05 -8.39
CA LYS A 233 13.52 -19.09 -7.44
C LYS A 233 13.64 -18.60 -6.00
N ILE A 234 12.64 -18.89 -5.19
CA ILE A 234 12.56 -18.60 -3.77
C ILE A 234 12.34 -19.91 -3.03
N VAL A 235 13.22 -20.21 -2.08
CA VAL A 235 13.18 -21.46 -1.30
C VAL A 235 11.89 -21.57 -0.51
N ARG A 236 11.45 -20.47 0.12
CA ARG A 236 10.22 -20.39 0.91
C ARG A 236 9.75 -18.95 1.01
N PHE A 237 8.45 -18.75 0.86
CA PHE A 237 7.76 -17.50 1.14
C PHE A 237 6.68 -17.77 2.19
N ASP A 238 6.74 -17.08 3.33
CA ASP A 238 5.84 -17.32 4.47
C ASP A 238 5.34 -16.00 5.03
N GLN A 239 4.05 -15.75 4.80
CA GLN A 239 3.28 -14.63 5.30
C GLN A 239 2.09 -15.18 6.10
N SER A 240 2.40 -15.77 7.26
CA SER A 240 1.42 -16.35 8.19
C SER A 240 0.50 -15.33 8.83
N LYS A 241 0.97 -14.09 9.05
CA LYS A 241 0.14 -12.99 9.57
C LYS A 241 -0.60 -12.30 8.43
N PRO A 242 -1.91 -11.99 8.61
CA PRO A 242 -2.67 -11.26 7.61
C PRO A 242 -2.06 -9.87 7.42
N VAL A 243 -1.64 -9.59 6.19
CA VAL A 243 -1.03 -8.31 5.81
C VAL A 243 -1.83 -7.73 4.64
N PRO A 244 -2.05 -6.39 4.58
CA PRO A 244 -2.74 -5.78 3.45
C PRO A 244 -2.07 -6.12 2.12
N PHE A 245 -2.86 -6.44 1.10
CA PHE A 245 -2.36 -6.85 -0.21
C PHE A 245 -1.32 -5.89 -0.81
N VAL A 246 -1.51 -4.57 -0.68
CA VAL A 246 -0.52 -3.55 -1.12
C VAL A 246 0.85 -3.73 -0.47
N LYS A 247 0.91 -4.07 0.82
CA LYS A 247 2.19 -4.27 1.53
C LYS A 247 2.94 -5.50 1.04
N VAL A 248 2.20 -6.55 0.67
CA VAL A 248 2.80 -7.74 0.08
C VAL A 248 3.28 -7.46 -1.35
N LEU A 249 2.51 -6.68 -2.13
CA LEU A 249 2.95 -6.22 -3.46
C LEU A 249 4.24 -5.40 -3.42
N GLU A 250 4.38 -4.48 -2.47
CA GLU A 250 5.63 -3.72 -2.27
C GLU A 250 6.83 -4.65 -2.06
N THR A 251 6.64 -5.72 -1.26
CA THR A 251 7.67 -6.74 -1.03
C THR A 251 8.00 -7.51 -2.31
N VAL A 252 6.98 -7.88 -3.10
CA VAL A 252 7.17 -8.58 -4.38
C VAL A 252 7.86 -7.69 -5.42
N GLU A 253 7.54 -6.39 -5.46
CA GLU A 253 8.23 -5.40 -6.31
C GLU A 253 9.72 -5.35 -5.98
N GLU A 254 10.05 -5.31 -4.68
CA GLU A 254 11.43 -5.30 -4.20
C GLU A 254 12.17 -6.60 -4.57
N LEU A 255 11.53 -7.76 -4.39
CA LEU A 255 12.10 -9.07 -4.76
C LEU A 255 12.32 -9.20 -6.27
N ALA A 256 11.37 -8.72 -7.09
CA ALA A 256 11.47 -8.75 -8.54
C ALA A 256 12.47 -7.72 -9.08
N GLY A 257 12.64 -6.59 -8.40
CA GLY A 257 13.33 -5.42 -8.93
C GLY A 257 12.61 -4.82 -10.15
N VAL A 258 11.29 -5.02 -10.27
CA VAL A 258 10.46 -4.55 -11.39
C VAL A 258 9.26 -3.80 -10.84
N SER A 259 9.06 -2.56 -11.28
CA SER A 259 7.94 -1.72 -10.84
C SER A 259 6.58 -2.36 -11.17
N ILE A 260 5.72 -2.44 -10.16
CA ILE A 260 4.33 -2.87 -10.29
C ILE A 260 3.44 -1.62 -10.27
N VAL A 261 2.58 -1.47 -11.28
CA VAL A 261 1.71 -0.30 -11.45
C VAL A 261 0.27 -0.78 -11.61
N TRP A 262 -0.67 -0.03 -11.06
CA TRP A 262 -2.10 -0.26 -11.23
C TRP A 262 -2.83 1.07 -11.41
N GLU A 263 -3.93 1.04 -12.16
CA GLU A 263 -4.82 2.19 -12.32
C GLU A 263 -5.86 2.18 -11.19
N LEU A 264 -5.85 3.20 -10.33
CA LEU A 264 -6.81 3.33 -9.22
C LEU A 264 -8.26 3.37 -9.73
N ASP A 265 -8.49 3.85 -10.96
CA ASP A 265 -9.83 3.90 -11.56
C ASP A 265 -10.34 2.51 -11.98
N ARG A 266 -9.47 1.49 -12.06
CA ARG A 266 -9.84 0.13 -12.49
C ARG A 266 -9.73 -0.91 -11.39
N VAL A 267 -8.89 -0.66 -10.38
CA VAL A 267 -8.66 -1.58 -9.27
C VAL A 267 -9.30 -0.98 -8.03
N ASP A 268 -10.23 -1.72 -7.44
CA ASP A 268 -11.00 -1.23 -6.30
C ASP A 268 -10.12 -1.14 -5.03
N ASP A 269 -10.22 -0.04 -4.28
CA ASP A 269 -9.43 0.19 -3.08
C ASP A 269 -9.67 -0.88 -1.99
N GLN A 270 -10.86 -1.49 -1.93
CA GLN A 270 -11.12 -2.57 -0.99
C GLN A 270 -10.39 -3.85 -1.37
N GLN A 271 -10.22 -4.13 -2.68
CA GLN A 271 -9.38 -5.24 -3.14
C GLN A 271 -7.92 -5.05 -2.69
N LEU A 272 -7.43 -3.81 -2.77
CA LEU A 272 -6.06 -3.45 -2.37
C LEU A 272 -5.82 -3.53 -0.86
N GLN A 273 -6.83 -3.25 -0.05
CA GLN A 273 -6.73 -3.33 1.41
C GLN A 273 -7.04 -4.73 1.98
N LYS A 274 -7.47 -5.68 1.13
CA LYS A 274 -7.81 -7.03 1.57
C LYS A 274 -6.60 -7.69 2.24
N PRO A 275 -6.75 -8.21 3.47
CA PRO A 275 -5.67 -8.94 4.13
C PRO A 275 -5.44 -10.25 3.40
N VAL A 276 -4.18 -10.54 3.11
CA VAL A 276 -3.74 -11.78 2.45
C VAL A 276 -2.77 -12.52 3.34
N THR A 277 -2.84 -13.85 3.27
CA THR A 277 -1.89 -14.77 3.90
C THR A 277 -1.42 -15.74 2.83
N LEU A 278 -0.14 -16.09 2.87
CA LEU A 278 0.46 -16.91 1.83
C LEU A 278 1.61 -17.74 2.39
N GLN A 279 1.59 -19.04 2.14
CA GLN A 279 2.70 -19.94 2.46
C GLN A 279 3.01 -20.78 1.23
N LEU A 280 4.18 -20.55 0.64
CA LEU A 280 4.64 -21.25 -0.55
C LEU A 280 6.06 -21.79 -0.29
N LYS A 281 6.32 -23.00 -0.77
CA LYS A 281 7.64 -23.65 -0.72
C LYS A 281 8.12 -23.87 -2.16
N GLN A 282 9.42 -23.69 -2.40
CA GLN A 282 10.05 -23.88 -3.72
C GLN A 282 9.30 -23.16 -4.85
N THR A 283 9.06 -21.86 -4.66
CA THR A 283 8.24 -21.07 -5.59
C THR A 283 9.10 -20.10 -6.40
N THR A 284 8.49 -19.35 -7.30
CA THR A 284 9.11 -18.22 -8.00
C THR A 284 8.47 -16.90 -7.61
N VAL A 285 9.16 -15.78 -7.84
CA VAL A 285 8.58 -14.44 -7.62
C VAL A 285 7.27 -14.27 -8.41
N GLY A 286 7.25 -14.78 -9.65
CA GLY A 286 6.07 -14.80 -10.51
C GLY A 286 4.91 -15.62 -9.95
N GLU A 287 5.18 -16.82 -9.43
CA GLU A 287 4.14 -17.65 -8.79
C GLU A 287 3.57 -17.02 -7.51
N ILE A 288 4.41 -16.37 -6.70
CA ILE A 288 3.96 -15.60 -5.54
C ILE A 288 2.99 -14.52 -6.00
N LEU A 289 3.40 -13.71 -6.99
CA LEU A 289 2.57 -12.64 -7.55
C LEU A 289 1.25 -13.19 -8.13
N ASP A 290 1.31 -14.24 -8.93
CA ASP A 290 0.14 -14.84 -9.57
C ASP A 290 -0.83 -15.44 -8.54
N THR A 291 -0.32 -16.01 -7.44
CA THR A 291 -1.14 -16.53 -6.35
C THR A 291 -1.81 -15.40 -5.57
N LEU A 292 -1.09 -14.31 -5.31
CA LEU A 292 -1.64 -13.12 -4.64
C LEU A 292 -2.75 -12.48 -5.48
N LEU A 293 -2.50 -12.29 -6.78
CA LEU A 293 -3.46 -11.69 -7.70
C LEU A 293 -4.76 -12.50 -7.81
N LYS A 294 -4.67 -13.84 -7.80
CA LYS A 294 -5.84 -14.72 -7.75
C LYS A 294 -6.72 -14.52 -6.51
N GLN A 295 -6.14 -14.25 -5.34
CA GLN A 295 -6.90 -14.04 -4.09
C GLN A 295 -7.76 -12.75 -4.11
N VAL A 296 -7.37 -11.78 -4.95
CA VAL A 296 -8.05 -10.48 -5.12
C VAL A 296 -8.73 -10.32 -6.47
N SER A 297 -8.81 -11.39 -7.29
CA SER A 297 -9.41 -11.36 -8.64
C SER A 297 -8.79 -10.32 -9.57
N LEU A 298 -7.45 -10.25 -9.56
CA LEU A 298 -6.65 -9.44 -10.47
C LEU A 298 -5.81 -10.34 -11.40
N GLU A 299 -5.37 -9.77 -12.50
CA GLU A 299 -4.43 -10.34 -13.47
C GLU A 299 -3.29 -9.36 -13.69
N ARG A 300 -2.13 -9.87 -14.12
CA ARG A 300 -0.99 -9.05 -14.52
C ARG A 300 -0.76 -9.06 -16.02
N ARG A 301 -0.26 -7.95 -16.55
CA ARG A 301 0.30 -7.83 -17.90
C ARG A 301 1.65 -7.14 -17.86
N THR A 302 2.60 -7.62 -18.66
CA THR A 302 3.90 -6.96 -18.81
C THR A 302 3.79 -5.93 -19.93
N VAL A 303 3.97 -4.65 -19.61
CA VAL A 303 3.84 -3.54 -20.57
C VAL A 303 5.04 -2.61 -20.37
N ASN A 304 5.83 -2.35 -21.42
CA ASN A 304 6.95 -1.39 -21.36
C ASN A 304 7.94 -1.60 -20.19
N GLY A 305 8.30 -2.84 -19.87
CA GLY A 305 9.27 -3.14 -18.80
C GLY A 305 8.74 -2.97 -17.38
N ARG A 306 7.43 -2.82 -17.21
CA ARG A 306 6.73 -2.79 -15.91
C ARG A 306 5.58 -3.79 -15.91
N ILE A 307 5.11 -4.13 -14.72
CA ILE A 307 3.97 -5.02 -14.52
C ILE A 307 2.74 -4.15 -14.26
N GLU A 308 1.73 -4.25 -15.11
CA GLU A 308 0.44 -3.58 -14.98
C GLU A 308 -0.61 -4.56 -14.45
N LEU A 309 -1.35 -4.16 -13.40
CA LEU A 309 -2.43 -4.96 -12.82
C LEU A 309 -3.79 -4.57 -13.40
N HIS A 310 -4.60 -5.57 -13.73
CA HIS A 310 -5.95 -5.40 -14.28
C HIS A 310 -6.95 -6.28 -13.53
N PRO A 311 -8.24 -5.88 -13.44
CA PRO A 311 -9.28 -6.77 -12.96
C PRO A 311 -9.39 -8.02 -13.83
N SER A 312 -9.49 -9.20 -13.22
CA SER A 312 -9.71 -10.45 -13.97
C SER A 312 -11.08 -10.39 -14.62
N VAL A 313 -11.16 -10.55 -15.94
CA VAL A 313 -12.45 -10.66 -16.63
C VAL A 313 -13.00 -12.04 -16.29
N GLN A 314 -13.91 -12.13 -15.31
CA GLN A 314 -14.65 -13.36 -15.07
C GLN A 314 -15.40 -13.69 -16.36
N LYS A 315 -15.02 -14.81 -17.00
CA LYS A 315 -15.84 -15.42 -18.05
C LYS A 315 -16.96 -16.15 -17.33
N ASP A 316 -18.11 -15.50 -17.26
CA ASP A 316 -19.39 -16.13 -16.94
C ASP A 316 -19.76 -17.19 -18.00
#